data_AF-A0A4Q0MCF1-F1
#
_entry.id   AF-A0A4Q0MCF1-F1
#
_cell.length_a   1.000
_cell.length_b   1.000
_cell.length_c   1.000
_cell.angle_alpha   90.00
_cell.angle_beta   90.00
_cell.angle_gamma   90.00
#
_symmetry.space_group_name_H-M   'P 1'
#
loop_
_entity.id
_entity.type
_entity.pdbx_description
1 polymer ?
#
loop_
_entity_poly.entity_id
_entity_poly.type
_entity_poly.pdbx_seq_one_letter_code
_entity_poly.pdbx_strand_id
1 'polypeptide(L)' 'MTRAAAVAALLAASVALGGCGKKGDPDYPEGTPMETVTKADGSTEKRPVKPKRPFVLDGLLN' A
#
# COMPACT_ATOMS: atom_id res chain seq x y z
N MET A 1 -26.41 29.97 4.78
CA MET A 1 -26.03 28.89 5.72
C MET A 1 -25.87 27.52 5.06
N THR A 2 -26.68 27.17 4.04
CA THR A 2 -26.62 25.87 3.33
C THR A 2 -25.30 25.57 2.60
N ARG A 3 -24.67 26.57 1.99
CA ARG A 3 -23.37 26.38 1.28
C ARG A 3 -22.22 25.99 2.22
N ALA A 4 -22.17 26.60 3.41
CA ALA A 4 -21.14 26.28 4.40
C ALA A 4 -21.30 24.85 4.95
N ALA A 5 -22.54 24.41 5.19
CA ALA A 5 -22.83 23.04 5.60
C ALA A 5 -22.44 22.01 4.54
N ALA A 6 -22.69 22.30 3.25
CA ALA A 6 -22.29 21.43 2.15
C ALA A 6 -20.75 21.30 2.02
N VAL A 7 -20.02 22.41 2.19
CA VAL A 7 -18.55 22.40 2.15
C VAL A 7 -17.98 21.61 3.34
N ALA A 8 -18.55 21.76 4.54
CA ALA A 8 -18.13 21.00 5.71
C ALA A 8 -18.37 19.49 5.53
N ALA A 9 -19.50 19.10 4.95
CA ALA A 9 -19.81 17.70 4.68
C ALA A 9 -18.83 17.07 3.67
N LEU A 10 -18.45 17.80 2.63
CA LEU A 10 -17.48 17.35 1.62
C LEU A 10 -16.08 17.17 2.22
N LEU A 11 -15.65 18.10 3.09
CA LEU A 11 -14.37 18.00 3.79
C LEU A 11 -14.34 16.83 4.77
N ALA A 12 -15.44 16.59 5.49
CA ALA A 12 -15.55 15.44 6.39
C ALA A 12 -15.48 14.11 5.61
N ALA A 13 -16.16 14.04 4.46
CA ALA A 13 -16.15 12.85 3.61
C ALA A 13 -14.77 12.57 3.00
N SER A 14 -14.03 13.60 2.56
CA SER A 14 -12.69 13.41 1.99
C SER A 14 -11.67 12.97 3.04
N VAL A 15 -11.75 13.50 4.26
CA VAL A 15 -10.90 13.06 5.38
C VAL A 15 -11.24 11.63 5.78
N ALA A 16 -12.52 11.26 5.85
CA ALA A 16 -12.95 9.90 6.17
C ALA A 16 -12.49 8.88 5.10
N LEU A 17 -12.62 9.22 3.81
CA LEU A 17 -12.20 8.34 2.71
C LEU A 17 -10.67 8.28 2.56
N GLY A 18 -9.95 9.38 2.81
CA GLY A 18 -8.48 9.40 2.82
C GLY A 18 -7.86 8.73 4.04
N GLY A 19 -8.60 8.71 5.16
CA GLY A 19 -8.19 8.07 6.42
C GLY A 19 -8.55 6.59 6.52
N CYS A 20 -9.60 6.13 5.84
CA CYS A 20 -9.95 4.72 5.77
C CYS A 20 -8.98 3.97 4.84
N GLY A 21 -8.07 3.20 5.43
CA GLY A 21 -7.29 2.22 4.68
C GLY A 21 -5.92 2.70 4.22
N LYS A 22 -5.23 3.53 5.01
CA LYS A 22 -3.76 3.62 4.91
C LYS A 22 -3.22 2.19 4.96
N LYS A 23 -2.78 1.67 3.82
CA LYS A 23 -2.21 0.33 3.72
C LYS A 23 -1.00 0.28 4.67
N GLY A 24 -1.12 -0.49 5.74
CA GLY A 24 -0.02 -0.74 6.67
C GLY A 24 1.13 -1.44 5.94
N ASP A 25 2.30 -1.40 6.55
CA ASP A 25 3.42 -2.20 6.05
C ASP A 25 3.01 -3.69 6.08
N PRO A 26 3.29 -4.45 5.01
CA PRO A 26 2.98 -5.87 5.01
C PRO A 26 3.80 -6.58 6.09
N ASP A 27 3.12 -7.35 6.95
CA ASP A 27 3.81 -8.28 7.84
C ASP A 27 4.36 -9.45 7.03
N TYR A 28 5.65 -9.73 7.19
CA TYR A 28 6.31 -10.85 6.54
C TYR A 28 6.55 -11.98 7.54
N PRO A 29 6.35 -13.25 7.14
CA PRO A 29 6.66 -14.37 8.01
C PRO A 29 8.14 -14.41 8.36
N GLU A 30 8.45 -14.98 9.53
CA GLU A 30 9.84 -15.15 9.96
C GLU A 30 10.65 -15.95 8.93
N GLY A 31 11.87 -15.49 8.64
CA GLY A 31 12.75 -16.10 7.65
C GLY A 31 12.54 -15.65 6.20
N THR A 32 11.63 -14.69 5.95
CA THR A 32 11.47 -14.11 4.60
C THR A 32 12.78 -13.42 4.16
N PRO A 33 13.38 -13.78 3.01
CA PRO A 33 14.57 -13.11 2.50
C PRO A 33 14.26 -11.67 2.11
N MET A 34 15.04 -10.72 2.63
CA MET A 34 14.89 -9.28 2.38
C MET A 34 16.08 -8.74 1.60
N GLU A 35 15.84 -7.80 0.70
CA GLU A 35 16.84 -7.02 -0.04
C GLU A 35 16.66 -5.53 0.18
N THR A 36 17.77 -4.78 0.18
CA THR A 36 17.74 -3.31 0.21
C THR A 36 17.62 -2.79 -1.21
N VAL A 37 16.57 -2.02 -1.48
CA VAL A 37 16.31 -1.42 -2.79
C VAL A 37 16.38 0.09 -2.66
N THR A 38 17.09 0.73 -3.58
CA THR A 38 17.10 2.20 -3.73
C THR A 38 15.89 2.62 -4.54
N LYS A 39 15.07 3.49 -3.97
CA LYS A 39 13.92 4.10 -4.65
C LYS A 39 14.36 5.18 -5.63
N ALA A 40 13.43 5.57 -6.51
CA ALA A 40 13.62 6.67 -7.44
C ALA A 40 13.89 8.03 -6.75
N ASP A 41 13.46 8.20 -5.50
CA ASP A 41 13.71 9.39 -4.67
C ASP A 41 15.08 9.36 -3.96
N GLY A 42 15.90 8.34 -4.20
CA GLY A 42 17.22 8.16 -3.57
C GLY A 42 17.17 7.57 -2.16
N SER A 43 15.98 7.36 -1.57
CA SER A 43 15.86 6.68 -0.28
C SER A 43 16.01 5.16 -0.42
N THR A 44 16.42 4.49 0.66
CA THR A 44 16.54 3.03 0.68
C THR A 44 15.40 2.39 1.44
N GLU A 45 14.90 1.25 0.96
CA GLU A 45 13.86 0.47 1.64
C GLU A 45 14.23 -1.02 1.61
N LYS A 46 13.95 -1.73 2.71
CA LYS A 46 14.02 -3.19 2.74
C LYS A 46 12.72 -3.79 2.21
N ARG A 47 12.81 -4.63 1.18
CA ARG A 47 11.67 -5.32 0.58
C ARG A 47 11.96 -6.82 0.42
N PRO A 48 10.94 -7.69 0.35
CA PRO A 48 11.16 -9.10 0.08
C PRO A 48 11.85 -9.30 -1.26
N VAL A 49 12.78 -10.26 -1.30
CA VAL A 49 13.43 -10.67 -2.54
C VAL A 49 12.38 -11.19 -3.52
N LYS A 50 12.33 -10.61 -4.72
CA LYS A 50 11.42 -11.10 -5.76
C LYS A 50 11.77 -12.55 -6.16
N PRO A 51 10.80 -13.48 -6.17
CA PRO A 51 11.01 -14.82 -6.70
C PRO A 51 11.43 -14.75 -8.17
N LYS A 52 12.50 -15.47 -8.54
CA LYS A 52 12.97 -15.56 -9.94
C LYS A 52 12.14 -16.52 -10.79
N ARG A 53 11.32 -17.35 -10.16
CA ARG A 53 10.45 -18.35 -10.79
C ARG A 53 8.99 -17.93 -10.68
N PRO A 54 8.15 -18.25 -11.68
CA PRO A 54 6.72 -17.97 -11.63
C PRO A 54 6.06 -18.68 -10.43
N PHE A 55 4.96 -18.11 -9.95
CA PHE A 55 4.22 -18.69 -8.85
C PHE A 55 3.51 -19.95 -9.36
N VAL A 56 3.54 -21.03 -8.56
CA VAL A 56 3.08 -22.35 -9.01
C VAL A 56 1.60 -22.34 -9.39
N LEU A 57 0.79 -21.47 -8.78
CA LEU A 57 -0.63 -21.36 -9.09
C LEU A 57 -0.94 -20.39 -10.24
N ASP A 58 0.06 -19.75 -10.86
CA ASP A 58 -0.16 -18.89 -12.03
C ASP A 58 -0.84 -19.66 -13.18
N GLY A 59 -0.58 -20.98 -13.29
CA GLY A 59 -1.25 -21.83 -14.27
C GLY A 59 -2.73 -22.11 -13.96
N LEU A 60 -3.16 -22.00 -12.69
CA LEU A 60 -4.52 -22.28 -12.22
C LEU A 60 -5.42 -21.03 -12.15
N LEU A 61 -4.85 -19.84 -12.29
CA LEU A 61 -5.56 -18.56 -12.20
C LEU A 61 -6.01 -18.01 -13.58
N ASN A 62 -5.98 -18.85 -14.62
CA ASN A 62 -6.46 -18.51 -15.96
C ASN A 62 -7.96 -18.72 -16.11
#